data_AF-A0A1F4V506-F1
#
_entry.id   AF-A0A1F4V506-F1
#
_cell.length_a   1.000
_cell.length_b   1.000
_cell.length_c   1.000
_cell.angle_alpha   90.00
_cell.angle_beta   90.00
_cell.angle_gamma   90.00
#
_symmetry.space_group_name_H-M   'P 1'
#
loop_
_entity.id
_entity.type
_entity.pdbx_description
1 polymer ?
#
loop_
_entity_poly.entity_id
_entity_poly.type
_entity_poly.pdbx_seq_one_letter_code
_entity_poly.pdbx_strand_id
1 'polypeptide(L)'
;MIHDALVVLGVFSILGHFKGVEIDSMFITALLTIIGFSVHDTIVVFDRIRENLGKFRTKDFEWVANYSIVETMRRSIATSTTVVITLTALFIFGGVSIKWFVFALLVGVISGTYSSIFNATPILIIWEDFIAKRVKKS
;
A
#
# COMPACT_ATOMS: atom_id res chain seq x y z
N MET A 1 -5.01 1.67 5.16
CA MET A 1 -6.37 1.86 4.60
C MET A 1 -7.01 3.20 4.98
N ILE A 2 -7.43 3.43 6.24
CA ILE A 2 -8.04 4.72 6.64
C ILE A 2 -7.05 5.88 6.51
N HIS A 3 -5.79 5.65 6.91
CA HIS A 3 -4.69 6.60 6.71
C HIS A 3 -4.48 6.95 5.23
N ASP A 4 -4.48 5.95 4.33
CA ASP A 4 -4.21 6.18 2.90
C ASP A 4 -5.36 6.93 2.23
N ALA A 5 -6.61 6.65 2.61
CA ALA A 5 -7.77 7.41 2.16
C ALA A 5 -7.78 8.85 2.69
N LEU A 6 -7.40 9.08 3.95
CA LEU A 6 -7.30 10.41 4.56
C LEU A 6 -6.17 11.24 3.94
N VAL A 7 -5.03 10.63 3.61
CA VAL A 7 -3.92 11.34 2.94
C VAL A 7 -4.30 11.71 1.51
N VAL A 8 -4.96 10.82 0.76
CA VAL A 8 -5.44 11.14 -0.61
C VAL A 8 -6.49 12.25 -0.57
N LEU A 9 -7.47 12.18 0.33
CA LEU A 9 -8.48 13.22 0.51
C LEU A 9 -7.87 14.54 0.98
N GLY A 10 -6.88 14.51 1.88
CA GLY A 10 -6.17 15.69 2.37
C GLY A 10 -5.34 16.38 1.29
N VAL A 11 -4.59 15.60 0.49
CA VAL A 11 -3.80 16.15 -0.61
C VAL A 11 -4.70 16.70 -1.72
N PHE A 12 -5.83 16.04 -2.01
CA PHE A 12 -6.81 16.56 -2.97
C PHE A 12 -7.58 17.77 -2.47
N SER A 13 -7.86 17.86 -1.18
CA SER A 13 -8.45 19.06 -0.58
C SER A 13 -7.52 20.27 -0.71
N ILE A 14 -6.22 20.08 -0.49
CA ILE A 14 -5.20 21.11 -0.67
C ILE A 14 -5.03 21.47 -2.16
N LEU A 15 -5.01 20.49 -3.06
CA LEU A 15 -4.90 20.74 -4.51
C LEU A 15 -6.16 21.38 -5.11
N GLY A 16 -7.34 21.03 -4.62
CA GLY A 16 -8.59 21.70 -4.97
C GLY A 16 -8.59 23.16 -4.54
N HIS A 17 -8.05 23.45 -3.34
CA HIS A 17 -7.93 24.81 -2.81
C HIS A 17 -6.87 25.66 -3.53
N PHE A 18 -5.70 25.10 -3.87
CA PHE A 18 -4.57 25.85 -4.45
C PHE A 18 -4.49 25.84 -5.98
N LYS A 19 -5.06 24.84 -6.67
CA LYS A 19 -5.02 24.70 -8.14
C LYS A 19 -6.39 24.68 -8.82
N GLY A 20 -7.49 24.81 -8.07
CA GLY A 20 -8.84 24.79 -8.63
C GLY A 20 -9.20 23.44 -9.27
N VAL A 21 -8.60 22.35 -8.78
CA VAL A 21 -8.93 21.00 -9.25
C VAL A 21 -10.36 20.69 -8.86
N GLU A 22 -11.24 20.64 -9.86
CA GLU A 22 -12.64 20.27 -9.66
C GLU A 22 -12.75 18.79 -9.32
N ILE A 23 -13.66 18.47 -8.40
CA ILE A 23 -14.07 17.09 -8.15
C ILE A 23 -14.93 16.67 -9.34
N ASP A 24 -14.31 16.08 -10.35
CA ASP A 24 -14.97 15.52 -11.53
C ASP A 24 -15.17 14.00 -11.38
N SER A 25 -15.81 13.38 -12.39
CA SER A 25 -16.01 11.93 -12.41
C SER A 25 -14.70 11.15 -12.46
N MET A 26 -13.63 11.72 -13.03
CA MET A 26 -12.31 11.09 -13.05
C MET A 26 -11.69 11.07 -11.65
N PHE A 27 -11.88 12.11 -10.84
CA PHE A 27 -11.42 12.13 -9.45
C PHE A 27 -12.06 11.01 -8.62
N ILE A 28 -13.39 10.84 -8.72
CA ILE A 28 -14.11 9.75 -8.03
C ILE A 28 -13.57 8.39 -8.49
N THR A 29 -13.32 8.23 -9.79
CA THR A 29 -12.73 7.01 -10.37
C THR A 29 -11.34 6.74 -9.80
N ALA A 30 -10.51 7.77 -9.65
CA ALA A 30 -9.18 7.63 -9.05
C ALA A 30 -9.26 7.19 -7.59
N LEU A 31 -10.16 7.79 -6.82
CA LEU A 31 -10.37 7.43 -5.41
C LEU A 31 -10.81 5.97 -5.26
N LEU A 32 -11.80 5.53 -6.04
CA LEU A 32 -12.28 4.15 -6.03
C LEU A 32 -11.17 3.16 -6.43
N THR A 33 -10.32 3.55 -7.39
CA THR A 33 -9.18 2.73 -7.84
C THR A 33 -8.15 2.55 -6.73
N ILE A 34 -7.81 3.61 -6.01
CA ILE A 34 -6.86 3.56 -4.88
C ILE A 34 -7.41 2.67 -3.76
N ILE A 35 -8.71 2.82 -3.43
CA ILE A 35 -9.37 1.97 -2.43
C ILE A 35 -9.34 0.50 -2.89
N GLY A 36 -9.66 0.24 -4.15
CA GLY A 36 -9.63 -1.11 -4.73
C GLY A 36 -8.25 -1.76 -4.65
N PHE A 37 -7.18 -1.01 -4.96
CA PHE A 37 -5.80 -1.48 -4.83
C PHE A 37 -5.44 -1.83 -3.38
N SER A 38 -5.80 -0.97 -2.42
CA SER A 38 -5.52 -1.21 -1.00
C SER A 38 -6.27 -2.44 -0.45
N VAL A 39 -7.54 -2.61 -0.86
CA VAL A 39 -8.36 -3.77 -0.47
C VAL A 39 -7.79 -5.05 -1.08
N HIS A 40 -7.38 -5.02 -2.35
CA HIS A 40 -6.80 -6.18 -3.02
C HIS A 40 -5.57 -6.70 -2.28
N ASP A 41 -4.62 -5.82 -1.96
CA ASP A 41 -3.40 -6.20 -1.22
C ASP A 41 -3.74 -6.81 0.16
N THR A 42 -4.73 -6.23 0.85
CA THR A 42 -5.20 -6.73 2.15
C THR A 42 -5.78 -8.15 2.04
N ILE A 43 -6.63 -8.40 1.03
CA ILE A 43 -7.22 -9.73 0.79
C ILE A 43 -6.13 -10.78 0.56
N VAL A 44 -5.12 -10.47 -0.26
CA VAL A 44 -4.02 -11.39 -0.58
C VAL A 44 -3.21 -11.75 0.68
N VAL A 45 -2.92 -10.77 1.54
CA VAL A 45 -2.24 -11.02 2.83
C VAL A 45 -3.07 -11.93 3.73
N PHE A 46 -4.36 -11.63 3.89
CA PHE A 46 -5.25 -12.45 4.73
C PHE A 46 -5.44 -13.87 4.20
N ASP A 47 -5.56 -14.03 2.89
CA ASP A 47 -5.66 -15.35 2.27
C ASP A 47 -4.38 -16.16 2.54
N ARG A 48 -3.20 -15.52 2.41
CA ARG A 48 -1.94 -16.19 2.70
C ARG A 48 -1.77 -16.57 4.16
N ILE A 49 -2.22 -15.74 5.09
CA ILE A 49 -2.24 -16.08 6.53
C ILE A 49 -3.08 -17.34 6.75
N ARG A 50 -4.29 -17.43 6.16
CA ARG A 50 -5.14 -18.63 6.31
C ARG A 50 -4.51 -19.87 5.69
N GLU A 51 -3.92 -19.73 4.51
CA GLU A 51 -3.24 -20.83 3.82
C GLU A 51 -2.05 -21.36 4.64
N ASN A 52 -1.19 -20.47 5.13
CA ASN A 52 -0.03 -20.83 5.93
C ASN A 52 -0.41 -21.35 7.32
N LEU A 53 -1.54 -20.92 7.90
CA LEU A 53 -2.06 -21.46 9.15
C LEU A 53 -2.51 -22.93 9.00
N GLY A 54 -3.06 -23.29 7.83
CA GLY A 54 -3.35 -24.68 7.48
C GLY A 54 -2.09 -25.52 7.26
N LYS A 55 -1.02 -24.93 6.72
CA LYS A 55 0.26 -25.61 6.43
C LYS A 55 1.17 -25.78 7.65
N PHE A 56 1.25 -24.79 8.53
CA PHE A 56 2.17 -24.75 9.67
C PHE A 56 1.45 -24.92 11.02
N ARG A 57 0.70 -26.02 11.16
CA ARG A 57 -0.17 -26.28 12.33
C ARG A 57 0.58 -26.42 13.68
N THR A 58 1.88 -26.69 13.64
CA THR A 58 2.76 -26.83 14.82
C THR A 58 3.54 -25.57 15.16
N LYS A 59 3.44 -24.51 14.35
CA LYS A 59 4.10 -23.22 14.60
C LYS A 59 3.12 -22.28 15.28
N ASP A 60 3.65 -21.40 16.13
CA ASP A 60 2.85 -20.35 16.75
C ASP A 60 2.23 -19.44 15.69
N PHE A 61 1.00 -19.00 15.95
CA PHE A 61 0.27 -18.09 15.06
C PHE A 61 1.09 -16.84 14.71
N GLU A 62 1.88 -16.33 15.65
CA GLU A 62 2.76 -15.17 15.46
C GLU A 62 3.84 -15.44 14.40
N TRP A 63 4.44 -16.64 14.40
CA TRP A 63 5.42 -17.04 13.39
C TRP A 63 4.77 -17.18 12.01
N VAL A 64 3.59 -17.80 11.95
CA VAL A 64 2.83 -18.00 10.71
C VAL A 64 2.40 -16.66 10.11
N ALA A 65 1.88 -15.74 10.93
CA ALA A 65 1.48 -14.41 10.49
C ALA A 65 2.67 -13.63 9.92
N ASN A 66 3.81 -13.63 10.62
CA ASN A 66 5.01 -12.95 10.14
C ASN A 66 5.53 -13.54 8.82
N TYR A 67 5.60 -14.87 8.73
CA TYR A 67 6.04 -15.55 7.51
C TYR A 67 5.13 -15.20 6.31
N SER A 68 3.81 -15.21 6.51
CA SER A 68 2.83 -14.84 5.47
C SER A 68 2.95 -13.39 5.03
N ILE A 69 3.22 -12.46 5.96
CA ILE A 69 3.38 -11.04 5.66
C ILE A 69 4.63 -10.84 4.78
N VAL A 70 5.77 -11.42 5.15
CA VAL A 70 7.02 -11.28 4.37
C VAL A 70 6.86 -11.87 2.96
N GLU A 71 6.19 -13.02 2.86
CA GLU A 71 5.95 -13.69 1.57
C GLU A 71 5.06 -12.85 0.64
N THR A 72 4.00 -12.24 1.18
CA THR A 72 3.05 -11.42 0.40
C THR A 72 3.58 -10.02 0.11
N MET A 73 4.39 -9.46 1.00
CA MET A 73 5.04 -8.16 0.80
C MET A 73 5.87 -8.13 -0.48
N ARG A 74 6.67 -9.16 -0.77
CA ARG A 74 7.48 -9.20 -1.99
C ARG A 74 6.61 -9.07 -3.25
N ARG A 75 5.44 -9.71 -3.26
CA ARG A 75 4.49 -9.64 -4.38
C ARG A 75 3.83 -8.26 -4.46
N SER A 76 3.30 -7.74 -3.35
CA SER A 76 2.66 -6.42 -3.28
C SER A 76 3.61 -5.29 -3.68
N ILE A 77 4.89 -5.37 -3.31
CA ILE A 77 5.92 -4.41 -3.72
C ILE A 77 6.15 -4.48 -5.24
N ALA A 78 6.22 -5.68 -5.82
CA ALA A 78 6.42 -5.84 -7.26
C ALA A 78 5.24 -5.28 -8.08
N THR A 79 4.01 -5.50 -7.63
CA THR A 79 2.80 -4.98 -8.29
C THR A 79 2.65 -3.48 -8.12
N SER A 80 2.86 -2.93 -6.91
CA SER A 80 2.83 -1.49 -6.69
C SER A 80 3.90 -0.74 -7.50
N THR A 81 5.12 -1.29 -7.57
CA THR A 81 6.21 -0.70 -8.36
C THR A 81 5.88 -0.66 -9.86
N THR A 82 5.31 -1.74 -10.40
CA THR A 82 4.89 -1.76 -11.81
C THR A 82 3.79 -0.75 -12.08
N VAL A 83 2.82 -0.60 -11.19
CA VAL A 83 1.76 0.44 -11.29
C VAL A 83 2.36 1.84 -11.26
N VAL A 84 3.30 2.14 -10.35
CA VAL A 84 3.97 3.45 -10.29
C VAL A 84 4.71 3.76 -11.58
N ILE A 85 5.42 2.78 -12.16
CA ILE A 85 6.13 2.96 -13.43
C ILE A 85 5.13 3.26 -14.56
N THR A 86 4.05 2.50 -14.66
CA THR A 86 3.02 2.70 -15.69
C THR A 86 2.33 4.06 -15.55
N LEU A 87 1.95 4.46 -14.33
CA LEU A 87 1.35 5.77 -14.07
C LEU A 87 2.32 6.92 -14.36
N THR A 88 3.61 6.74 -14.07
CA THR A 88 4.65 7.73 -14.39
C THR A 88 4.77 7.90 -15.91
N ALA A 89 4.78 6.81 -16.66
CA ALA A 89 4.77 6.87 -18.13
C ALA A 89 3.51 7.57 -18.65
N LEU A 90 2.33 7.23 -18.13
CA LEU A 90 1.07 7.91 -18.47
C LEU A 90 1.07 9.39 -18.10
N PHE A 91 1.74 9.80 -17.02
CA PHE A 91 1.80 11.20 -16.63
C PHE A 91 2.69 12.03 -17.57
N ILE A 92 3.78 11.45 -18.05
CA ILE A 92 4.74 12.10 -18.97
C ILE A 92 4.22 12.10 -20.41
N PHE A 93 3.72 10.95 -20.88
CA PHE A 93 3.34 10.73 -22.27
C PHE A 93 1.83 10.81 -22.54
N GLY A 94 0.99 10.90 -21.50
CA GLY A 94 -0.46 10.96 -21.64
C GLY A 94 -0.98 12.32 -22.06
N GLY A 95 -2.24 12.34 -22.50
CA GLY A 95 -2.94 13.57 -22.92
C GLY A 95 -3.25 14.51 -21.75
N VAL A 96 -3.41 15.80 -22.05
CA VAL A 96 -3.69 16.85 -21.05
C VAL A 96 -4.97 16.60 -20.26
N SER A 97 -5.97 15.97 -20.88
CA SER A 97 -7.27 15.66 -20.27
C SER A 97 -7.18 14.69 -19.09
N ILE A 98 -6.28 13.71 -19.14
CA ILE A 98 -6.12 12.69 -18.08
C ILE A 98 -4.98 13.01 -17.12
N LYS A 99 -4.24 14.11 -17.35
CA LYS A 99 -3.00 14.39 -16.61
C LYS A 99 -3.23 14.56 -15.12
N TRP A 100 -4.29 15.26 -14.73
CA TRP A 100 -4.67 15.45 -13.34
C TRP A 100 -5.21 14.18 -12.69
N PHE A 101 -5.95 13.37 -13.45
CA PHE A 101 -6.41 12.04 -13.04
C PHE A 101 -5.23 11.09 -12.75
N VAL A 102 -4.27 11.01 -13.68
CA VAL A 102 -3.07 10.17 -13.51
C VAL A 102 -2.20 10.70 -12.37
N PHE A 103 -2.08 12.01 -12.22
CA PHE A 103 -1.41 12.62 -11.07
C PHE A 103 -2.07 12.23 -9.74
N ALA A 104 -3.41 12.19 -9.70
CA ALA A 104 -4.17 11.74 -8.55
C ALA A 104 -3.80 10.33 -8.12
N LEU A 105 -3.82 9.42 -9.09
CA LEU A 105 -3.46 8.02 -8.91
C LEU A 105 -2.00 7.88 -8.49
N LEU A 106 -1.10 8.65 -9.10
CA LEU A 106 0.33 8.57 -8.81
C LEU A 106 0.63 9.01 -7.38
N VAL A 107 0.04 10.10 -6.90
CA VAL A 107 0.16 10.54 -5.50
C VAL A 107 -0.46 9.52 -4.54
N GLY A 108 -1.64 8.99 -4.87
CA GLY A 108 -2.31 8.01 -4.01
C GLY A 108 -1.58 6.68 -3.92
N VAL A 109 -1.09 6.17 -5.04
CA VAL A 109 -0.29 4.93 -5.08
C VAL A 109 1.06 5.15 -4.42
N ILE A 110 1.76 6.28 -4.66
CA ILE A 110 3.03 6.56 -3.97
C ILE A 110 2.82 6.68 -2.47
N SER A 111 1.80 7.40 -2.01
CA SER A 111 1.49 7.49 -0.58
C SER A 111 1.15 6.12 0.02
N GLY A 112 0.37 5.30 -0.67
CA GLY A 112 0.04 3.94 -0.22
C GLY A 112 1.25 3.01 -0.22
N THR A 113 2.13 3.14 -1.22
CA THR A 113 3.37 2.36 -1.35
C THR A 113 4.39 2.80 -0.29
N TYR A 114 4.52 4.11 -0.03
CA TYR A 114 5.38 4.65 1.03
C TYR A 114 4.85 4.26 2.41
N SER A 115 3.54 4.33 2.66
CA SER A 115 2.91 3.83 3.89
C SER A 115 3.16 2.32 4.09
N SER A 116 3.01 1.51 3.04
CA SER A 116 3.27 0.07 3.10
C SER A 116 4.75 -0.25 3.35
N ILE A 117 5.68 0.42 2.66
CA ILE A 117 7.13 0.20 2.80
C ILE A 117 7.62 0.74 4.16
N PHE A 118 7.30 1.99 4.49
CA PHE A 118 7.79 2.68 5.69
C PHE A 118 7.11 2.23 6.98
N ASN A 119 5.99 1.50 6.92
CA ASN A 119 5.37 0.88 8.10
C ASN A 119 5.76 -0.61 8.24
N ALA A 120 6.05 -1.30 7.14
CA ALA A 120 6.57 -2.68 7.18
C ALA A 120 8.04 -2.77 7.61
N THR A 121 8.90 -1.82 7.21
CA THR A 121 10.30 -1.77 7.63
C THR A 121 10.51 -1.56 9.15
N PRO A 122 9.82 -0.62 9.84
CA PRO A 122 9.97 -0.47 11.28
C PRO A 122 9.31 -1.62 12.06
N ILE A 123 8.25 -2.26 11.55
CA ILE A 123 7.71 -3.47 12.18
C ILE A 123 8.73 -4.62 12.13
N LEU A 124 9.45 -4.79 11.01
CA LEU A 124 10.58 -5.72 10.90
C LEU A 124 11.70 -5.39 11.90
N ILE A 125 12.11 -4.12 11.99
CA ILE A 125 13.21 -3.69 12.87
C ILE A 125 12.81 -3.78 14.36
N ILE A 126 11.60 -3.36 14.73
CA ILE A 126 11.09 -3.42 16.11
C ILE A 126 10.93 -4.86 16.57
N TRP A 127 10.51 -5.77 15.68
CA TRP A 127 10.35 -7.18 16.00
C TRP A 127 11.68 -7.93 16.09
N GLU A 128 12.66 -7.61 15.24
CA GLU A 128 14.04 -8.12 15.37
C GLU A 128 14.67 -7.66 16.70
N ASP A 129 14.45 -6.39 17.09
CA ASP A 129 14.93 -5.84 18.37
C ASP A 129 14.23 -6.49 19.58
N PHE A 130 12.96 -6.91 19.43
CA PHE A 130 12.20 -7.64 20.46
C PHE A 130 12.66 -9.10 20.61
N ILE A 131 12.99 -9.76 19.50
CA ILE A 131 13.54 -11.13 19.49
C ILE A 131 14.95 -11.14 20.06
N ALA A 132 15.81 -10.19 19.67
CA ALA A 132 17.16 -10.04 20.20
C ALA A 132 17.15 -9.83 21.73
N LYS A 133 16.17 -9.09 22.27
CA LYS A 133 15.97 -8.93 23.72
C LYS A 133 15.48 -10.18 24.44
N ARG A 134 14.70 -11.07 23.80
CA ARG A 134 14.28 -12.35 24.40
C ARG A 134 15.39 -13.40 24.40
N VAL A 135 16.21 -13.47 23.35
CA VAL A 135 17.32 -14.43 23.25
C VAL A 135 18.43 -14.12 24.25
N LYS A 136 18.67 -12.85 24.57
CA LYS A 136 19.70 -12.45 25.56
C LYS A 136 19.28 -12.64 27.02
N LYS A 137 18.03 -13.05 27.28
CA LYS A 137 17.44 -13.21 28.63
C LYS A 137 17.07 -14.66 28.97
N SER A 138 17.41 -15.63 28.10
CA SER A 138 17.30 -17.07 28.33
C SER A 138 18.67 -17.72 28.41
#